data_AF-A0A4Q3S3Q8-F1
#
_entry.id   AF-A0A4Q3S3Q8-F1
#
_cell.length_a   1.000
_cell.length_b   1.000
_cell.length_c   1.000
_cell.angle_alpha   90.00
_cell.angle_beta   90.00
_cell.angle_gamma   90.00
#
_symmetry.space_group_name_H-M   'P 1'
#
loop_
_entity.id
_entity.type
_entity.pdbx_description
1 polymer ?
#
loop_
_entity_poly.entity_id
_entity_poly.type
_entity_poly.pdbx_seq_one_letter_code
_entity_poly.pdbx_strand_id
1 'polypeptide(L)'
;MDPLIIEAALNGGTPQSRNPNTPRTPEEIAVDALACLDAGATVIHTHIQGLKQTGDEASDAYLAGWAPVLAARPDAILYGTVAEGRDVETRFGHYRALAAAGMRMGA
;
A
#
# COMPACT_ATOMS: atom_id res chain seq x y z
N MET A 1 -23.89 18.04 3.40
CA MET A 1 -23.26 16.88 2.75
C MET A 1 -22.44 16.20 3.81
N ASP A 2 -22.67 14.92 4.03
CA ASP A 2 -21.93 14.15 5.03
C ASP A 2 -20.55 13.78 4.45
N PRO A 3 -19.48 13.77 5.27
CA PRO A 3 -18.17 13.30 4.83
C PRO A 3 -18.23 11.87 4.29
N LEU A 4 -17.56 11.63 3.16
CA LEU A 4 -17.44 10.30 2.55
C LEU A 4 -15.97 9.85 2.57
N ILE A 5 -15.73 8.64 3.05
CA ILE A 5 -14.43 7.98 2.96
C ILE A 5 -14.37 7.27 1.60
N ILE A 6 -13.33 7.58 0.83
CA ILE A 6 -13.05 6.94 -0.46
C ILE A 6 -11.72 6.18 -0.32
N GLU A 7 -11.77 4.87 -0.52
CA GLU A 7 -10.58 4.02 -0.60
C GLU A 7 -10.24 3.76 -2.07
N ALA A 8 -8.96 3.98 -2.42
CA ALA A 8 -8.42 3.58 -3.71
C ALA A 8 -7.48 2.38 -3.53
N ALA A 9 -7.96 1.21 -3.95
CA ALA A 9 -7.16 -0.01 -4.06
C ALA A 9 -6.45 -0.04 -5.42
N LEU A 10 -5.16 0.30 -5.43
CA LEU A 10 -4.46 0.66 -6.67
C LEU A 10 -4.19 -0.53 -7.61
N ASN A 11 -3.83 -1.69 -7.05
CA ASN A 11 -3.37 -2.82 -7.85
C ASN A 11 -4.02 -4.17 -7.52
N GLY A 12 -3.68 -4.76 -6.37
CA GLY A 12 -4.05 -6.13 -6.04
C GLY A 12 -3.46 -7.15 -7.01
N GLY A 13 -4.25 -8.20 -7.28
CA GLY A 13 -3.89 -9.28 -8.19
C GLY A 13 -4.06 -8.95 -9.69
N THR A 14 -4.52 -7.75 -10.06
CA THR A 14 -4.91 -7.42 -11.45
C THR A 14 -3.70 -7.35 -12.39
N PRO A 15 -3.49 -8.29 -13.32
CA PRO A 15 -2.32 -8.25 -14.20
C PRO A 15 -2.41 -7.10 -15.22
N GLN A 16 -1.26 -6.60 -15.68
CA GLN A 16 -1.22 -5.55 -16.71
C GLN A 16 -1.81 -5.99 -18.05
N SER A 17 -1.86 -7.30 -18.32
CA SER A 17 -2.58 -7.86 -19.47
C SER A 17 -4.10 -7.66 -19.40
N ARG A 18 -4.66 -7.45 -18.20
CA ARG A 18 -6.07 -7.11 -17.97
C ARG A 18 -6.29 -5.60 -17.89
N ASN A 19 -5.38 -4.87 -17.25
CA ASN A 19 -5.40 -3.41 -17.20
C ASN A 19 -3.96 -2.87 -17.29
N PRO A 20 -3.56 -2.26 -18.43
CA PRO A 20 -2.18 -1.78 -18.60
C PRO A 20 -1.81 -0.67 -17.60
N ASN A 21 -2.79 -0.01 -17.00
CA ASN A 21 -2.58 1.04 -16.00
C ASN A 21 -2.46 0.49 -14.56
N THR A 22 -2.41 -0.82 -14.33
CA THR A 22 -2.20 -1.33 -12.97
C THR A 22 -0.76 -1.09 -12.53
N PRO A 23 -0.51 -0.33 -11.44
CA PRO A 23 0.84 -0.02 -10.99
C PRO A 23 1.51 -1.25 -10.37
N ARG A 24 2.79 -1.46 -10.71
CA ARG A 24 3.61 -2.61 -10.32
C ARG A 24 4.93 -2.20 -9.68
N THR A 25 5.58 -1.17 -10.19
CA THR A 25 6.83 -0.68 -9.59
C THR A 25 6.55 0.24 -8.41
N PRO A 26 7.51 0.42 -7.48
CA PRO A 26 7.40 1.41 -6.41
C PRO A 26 7.09 2.82 -6.90
N GLU A 27 7.68 3.24 -8.01
CA GLU A 27 7.48 4.56 -8.61
C GLU A 27 6.05 4.72 -9.15
N GLU A 28 5.53 3.70 -9.85
CA GLU A 28 4.15 3.70 -10.33
C GLU A 28 3.16 3.77 -9.17
N ILE A 29 3.42 3.01 -8.09
CA ILE A 29 2.61 3.04 -6.87
C ILE A 29 2.60 4.43 -6.24
N ALA A 30 3.76 5.09 -6.14
CA ALA A 30 3.87 6.42 -5.56
C ALA A 30 3.09 7.46 -6.37
N VAL A 31 3.24 7.44 -7.70
CA VAL A 31 2.56 8.35 -8.63
C VAL A 31 1.04 8.18 -8.53
N ASP A 32 0.55 6.94 -8.62
CA ASP A 32 -0.87 6.66 -8.59
C ASP A 32 -1.49 6.95 -7.22
N ALA A 33 -0.79 6.65 -6.13
CA ALA A 33 -1.25 6.96 -4.77
C ALA A 33 -1.47 8.48 -4.60
N LEU A 34 -0.50 9.30 -5.01
CA LEU A 34 -0.62 10.75 -4.94
C LEU A 34 -1.75 11.26 -5.85
N ALA A 35 -1.86 10.75 -7.07
CA ALA A 35 -2.93 11.12 -7.99
C ALA A 35 -4.33 10.77 -7.41
N CYS A 36 -4.48 9.62 -6.78
CA CYS A 36 -5.72 9.23 -6.11
C CYS A 36 -6.03 10.13 -4.90
N LEU A 37 -5.03 10.45 -4.08
CA LEU A 37 -5.18 11.38 -2.95
C LEU A 37 -5.60 12.79 -3.42
N ASP A 38 -5.05 13.27 -4.52
CA ASP A 38 -5.41 14.56 -5.12
C ASP A 38 -6.81 14.55 -5.74
N ALA A 39 -7.26 13.39 -6.23
CA ALA A 39 -8.62 13.17 -6.72
C ALA A 39 -9.68 13.02 -5.60
N GLY A 40 -9.25 13.00 -4.33
CA GLY A 40 -10.13 12.94 -3.16
C GLY A 40 -10.22 11.58 -2.48
N ALA A 41 -9.36 10.62 -2.82
CA ALA A 41 -9.21 9.43 -2.00
C ALA A 41 -8.68 9.80 -0.60
N THR A 42 -9.22 9.15 0.41
CA THR A 42 -8.79 9.31 1.82
C THR A 42 -7.89 8.17 2.28
N VAL A 43 -8.03 7.00 1.65
CA VAL A 43 -7.29 5.77 1.98
C VAL A 43 -6.69 5.19 0.70
N ILE A 44 -5.43 4.78 0.76
CA ILE A 44 -4.76 4.07 -0.33
C ILE A 44 -4.40 2.66 0.12
N HIS A 45 -4.85 1.67 -0.64
CA HIS A 45 -4.50 0.27 -0.46
C HIS A 45 -3.59 -0.21 -1.59
N THR A 46 -2.48 -0.87 -1.23
CA THR A 46 -1.56 -1.43 -2.23
C THR A 46 -1.13 -2.86 -1.90
N HIS A 47 -0.62 -3.53 -2.92
CA HIS A 47 0.10 -4.79 -2.81
C HIS A 47 1.53 -4.61 -3.33
N ILE A 48 2.46 -5.37 -2.76
CA ILE A 48 3.79 -5.61 -3.31
C ILE A 48 3.78 -6.78 -4.31
N GLN A 49 4.90 -7.00 -5.00
CA GLN A 49 4.99 -8.05 -6.02
C GLN A 49 5.01 -9.46 -5.38
N GLY A 50 3.84 -10.11 -5.40
CA GLY A 50 3.63 -11.40 -4.75
C GLY A 50 3.35 -11.26 -3.26
N LEU A 51 2.87 -12.34 -2.64
CA LEU A 51 2.45 -12.35 -1.23
C LEU A 51 3.41 -13.15 -0.33
N LYS A 52 4.48 -13.70 -0.88
CA LYS A 52 5.41 -14.57 -0.14
C LYS A 52 6.48 -13.82 0.63
N GLN A 53 6.71 -12.55 0.32
CA GLN A 53 7.61 -11.69 1.08
C GLN A 53 6.97 -11.44 2.45
N THR A 54 7.78 -11.43 3.52
CA THR A 54 7.32 -11.31 4.92
C THR A 54 8.30 -10.44 5.71
N GLY A 55 7.92 -10.05 6.93
CA GLY A 55 8.82 -9.33 7.85
C GLY A 55 9.43 -8.07 7.22
N ASP A 56 10.74 -7.90 7.40
CA ASP A 56 11.47 -6.72 6.92
C ASP A 56 11.48 -6.62 5.39
N GLU A 57 11.60 -7.76 4.67
CA GLU A 57 11.58 -7.77 3.19
C GLU A 57 10.28 -7.19 2.63
N ALA A 58 9.14 -7.62 3.18
CA ALA A 58 7.85 -7.05 2.78
C ALA A 58 7.74 -5.58 3.17
N SER A 59 8.24 -5.21 4.35
CA SER A 59 8.22 -3.82 4.83
C SER A 59 8.98 -2.90 3.89
N ASP A 60 10.20 -3.28 3.50
CA ASP A 60 11.05 -2.55 2.57
C ASP A 60 10.38 -2.41 1.20
N ALA A 61 9.76 -3.48 0.71
CA ALA A 61 9.05 -3.46 -0.58
C ALA A 61 7.86 -2.48 -0.59
N TYR A 62 7.10 -2.39 0.51
CA TYR A 62 6.04 -1.38 0.64
C TYR A 62 6.62 0.04 0.75
N LEU A 63 7.61 0.22 1.61
CA LEU A 63 8.20 1.54 1.87
C LEU A 63 8.90 2.13 0.65
N ALA A 64 9.42 1.31 -0.26
CA ALA A 64 9.96 1.77 -1.53
C ALA A 64 8.95 2.63 -2.32
N GLY A 65 7.65 2.29 -2.30
CA GLY A 65 6.60 3.07 -2.95
C GLY A 65 5.94 4.11 -2.04
N TRP A 66 5.91 3.86 -0.73
CA TRP A 66 5.18 4.71 0.21
C TRP A 66 5.99 5.86 0.78
N ALA A 67 7.31 5.74 0.90
CA ALA A 67 8.16 6.82 1.42
C ALA A 67 7.94 8.18 0.72
N PRO A 68 7.91 8.28 -0.63
CA PRO A 68 7.60 9.55 -1.29
C PRO A 68 6.16 10.03 -1.03
N VAL A 69 5.20 9.12 -0.90
CA VAL A 69 3.80 9.47 -0.60
C VAL A 69 3.68 10.06 0.80
N LEU A 70 4.30 9.42 1.80
CA LEU A 70 4.31 9.87 3.19
C LEU A 70 5.11 11.16 3.37
N ALA A 71 6.16 11.38 2.57
CA ALA A 71 6.89 12.65 2.58
C ALA A 71 6.03 13.81 2.05
N ALA A 72 5.26 13.58 0.99
CA ALA A 72 4.38 14.59 0.39
C ALA A 72 3.06 14.77 1.18
N ARG A 73 2.54 13.69 1.76
CA ARG A 73 1.24 13.61 2.46
C ARG A 73 1.41 12.83 3.79
N PRO A 74 2.01 13.44 4.83
CA PRO A 74 2.30 12.75 6.10
C PRO A 74 1.07 12.22 6.85
N ASP A 75 -0.12 12.73 6.51
CA ASP A 75 -1.42 12.36 7.07
C ASP A 75 -2.15 11.29 6.24
N ALA A 76 -1.63 10.90 5.07
CA ALA A 76 -2.23 9.88 4.23
C ALA A 76 -2.42 8.56 4.98
N ILE A 77 -3.59 7.95 4.81
CA ILE A 77 -3.87 6.62 5.34
C ILE A 77 -3.46 5.62 4.26
N LEU A 78 -2.26 5.05 4.41
CA LEU A 78 -1.76 3.95 3.60
C LEU A 78 -1.92 2.65 4.38
N TYR A 79 -2.30 1.57 3.71
CA TYR A 79 -2.15 0.22 4.23
C TYR A 79 -1.91 -0.79 3.11
N GLY A 80 -1.24 -1.87 3.49
CA GLY A 80 -0.79 -2.91 2.57
C GLY A 80 -1.50 -4.21 2.88
N THR A 81 -1.57 -5.13 1.93
CA THR A 81 -2.11 -6.47 2.20
C THR A 81 -1.22 -7.28 3.15
N VAL A 82 -1.81 -8.35 3.70
CA VAL A 82 -1.09 -9.35 4.51
C VAL A 82 -0.28 -10.28 3.61
N ALA A 83 0.83 -10.80 4.13
CA ALA A 83 1.59 -11.83 3.46
C ALA A 83 0.87 -13.19 3.55
N GLU A 84 1.24 -14.10 2.64
CA GLU A 84 0.81 -15.49 2.64
C GLU A 84 1.63 -16.28 3.68
N GLY A 85 0.96 -16.90 4.65
CA GLY A 85 1.63 -17.61 5.74
C GLY A 85 0.65 -18.40 6.60
N ARG A 86 1.16 -19.38 7.35
CA ARG A 86 0.34 -20.23 8.24
C ARG A 86 0.13 -19.64 9.63
N ASP A 87 1.09 -18.86 10.11
CA ASP A 87 1.07 -18.23 11.43
C ASP A 87 0.93 -16.71 11.34
N VAL A 88 0.60 -16.09 12.48
CA VAL A 88 0.36 -14.64 12.59
C VAL A 88 1.62 -13.84 12.24
N GLU A 89 2.79 -14.30 12.68
CA GLU A 89 4.04 -13.55 12.46
C GLU A 89 4.37 -13.48 10.97
N THR A 90 4.25 -14.60 10.27
CA THR A 90 4.48 -14.65 8.82
C THR A 90 3.52 -13.71 8.08
N ARG A 91 2.24 -13.67 8.49
CA ARG A 91 1.21 -12.90 7.79
C ARG A 91 1.25 -11.39 8.08
N PHE A 92 1.61 -11.00 9.30
CA PHE A 92 1.46 -9.62 9.80
C PHE A 92 2.76 -8.98 10.26
N GLY A 93 3.88 -9.70 10.31
CA GLY A 93 5.12 -9.23 10.92
C GLY A 93 5.63 -7.91 10.35
N HIS A 94 5.46 -7.70 9.04
CA HIS A 94 5.82 -6.47 8.33
C HIS A 94 5.04 -5.24 8.78
N TYR A 95 3.83 -5.42 9.31
CA TYR A 95 3.02 -4.28 9.78
C TYR A 95 3.67 -3.52 10.94
N ARG A 96 4.56 -4.14 11.73
CA ARG A 96 5.25 -3.44 12.82
C ARG A 96 6.16 -2.34 12.29
N ALA A 97 7.00 -2.67 11.30
CA ALA A 97 7.90 -1.71 10.67
C ALA A 97 7.10 -0.67 9.87
N LEU A 98 6.05 -1.09 9.16
CA LEU A 98 5.17 -0.17 8.43
C LEU A 98 4.46 0.81 9.37
N ALA A 99 3.93 0.34 10.50
CA ALA A 99 3.31 1.20 11.51
C ALA A 99 4.32 2.20 12.09
N ALA A 100 5.54 1.74 12.41
CA ALA A 100 6.62 2.63 12.86
C ALA A 100 7.02 3.67 11.80
N ALA A 101 6.86 3.35 10.52
CA ALA A 101 7.15 4.22 9.39
C ALA A 101 5.97 5.13 8.97
N GLY A 102 4.81 5.04 9.63
CA GLY A 102 3.67 5.94 9.39
C GLY A 102 2.45 5.30 8.71
N MET A 103 2.38 3.97 8.59
CA MET A 103 1.15 3.27 8.25
C MET A 103 0.09 3.49 9.35
N ARG A 104 -1.12 3.90 8.96
CA ARG A 104 -2.18 4.34 9.90
C ARG A 104 -3.37 3.38 10.00
N MET A 105 -3.36 2.30 9.23
CA MET A 105 -4.41 1.28 9.18
C MET A 105 -3.77 -0.09 8.96
N GLY A 106 -4.33 -1.14 9.56
CA GLY A 106 -3.99 -2.53 9.30
C GLY A 106 -5.21 -3.30 8.83
N ALA A 107 -4.98 -4.43 8.16
CA ALA A 107 -6.03 -5.35 7.70
C ALA A 107 -6.60 -6.25 8.80
#